data_AF-Q5I040-F1
#
_entry.id   AF-Q5I040-F1
#
_cell.length_a   1.000
_cell.length_b   1.000
_cell.length_c   1.000
_cell.angle_alpha   90.00
_cell.angle_beta   90.00
_cell.angle_gamma   90.00
#
_symmetry.space_group_name_H-M   'P 1'
#
loop_
_entity.id
_entity.type
_entity.pdbx_description
1 polymer ?
#
loop_
_entity_poly.entity_id
_entity_poly.type
_entity_poly.pdbx_seq_one_letter_code
_entity_poly.pdbx_strand_id
1 'polypeptide(L)'
;EFDLTGGIVRWLNEQRYYGAVYGSTQATIVMFQALAQYQTDIPSVNELNLDVSLHLPERQQPLTYRINLENALLARSAETRLNQDFVVKAKGKGQGTMRVVTVYHALVTEKERKCLNFELSVNVKEVQLARPPEGAKATVSIEACARHLKNVDATMSIIDISMMTGFSPDTDSLDRLMKGVDKYISKYQVNKGANDKGTLILYLDKVSHIDEECVKFYAHQYFEVGFIQPASVTVYDYYTPDNRCTKFYHVEEGSALLGRICQGDICRCAEENCFMQQQIEGKITADMRVNMACAPGVDFVYKATLTELQPSDNYDNYVMTIKKVIKQGTDEDPEDKTRNFISHIKCRKALNMQLNRDYLIWGVTGDLWRQPDGYSYIIGKDTWMEWWPNERECQQRENQDLCDDFETVSDNLEIVGCPN
;
A
#
# COMPACT_ATOMS: atom_id res chain seq x y z
N GLU A 1 1.04 -3.36 56.34
CA GLU A 1 1.65 -2.40 55.39
C GLU A 1 1.50 -2.83 53.93
N PHE A 2 1.71 -4.11 53.61
CA PHE A 2 1.64 -4.63 52.22
C PHE A 2 0.23 -4.92 51.64
N ASP A 3 -0.84 -4.89 52.44
CA ASP A 3 -2.20 -5.16 51.94
C ASP A 3 -2.71 -4.08 50.96
N LEU A 4 -2.29 -2.83 51.14
CA LEU A 4 -2.67 -1.71 50.26
C LEU A 4 -1.87 -1.70 48.95
N THR A 5 -0.63 -2.19 48.96
CA THR A 5 0.26 -2.19 47.79
C THR A 5 -0.05 -3.31 46.80
N GLY A 6 -0.65 -4.42 47.26
CA GLY A 6 -1.06 -5.52 46.37
C GLY A 6 -2.05 -5.10 45.27
N GLY A 7 -2.99 -4.21 45.57
CA GLY A 7 -3.93 -3.67 44.58
C GLY A 7 -3.24 -2.80 43.52
N ILE A 8 -2.27 -1.97 43.94
CA ILE A 8 -1.49 -1.10 43.06
C ILE A 8 -0.61 -1.93 42.12
N VAL A 9 0.02 -2.99 42.64
CA VAL A 9 0.87 -3.89 41.86
C VAL A 9 0.07 -4.66 40.82
N ARG A 10 -1.15 -5.07 41.16
CA ARG A 10 -2.07 -5.71 40.21
C ARG A 10 -2.42 -4.75 39.06
N TRP A 11 -2.82 -3.52 39.40
CA TRP A 11 -3.13 -2.49 38.41
C TRP A 11 -1.92 -2.17 37.53
N LEU A 12 -0.73 -1.99 38.09
CA LEU A 12 0.50 -1.73 37.32
C LEU A 12 0.85 -2.88 36.34
N ASN A 13 0.61 -4.13 36.73
CA ASN A 13 0.80 -5.26 35.83
C ASN A 13 -0.20 -5.28 34.66
N GLU A 14 -1.39 -4.72 34.84
CA GLU A 14 -2.41 -4.59 33.79
C GLU A 14 -2.09 -3.46 32.79
N GLN A 15 -1.32 -2.44 33.19
CA GLN A 15 -0.97 -1.28 32.33
C GLN A 15 0.14 -1.55 31.29
N ARG A 16 0.49 -2.81 30.98
CA ARG A 16 1.55 -3.14 30.01
C ARG A 16 1.11 -2.84 28.56
N TYR A 17 1.61 -1.75 27.99
CA TYR A 17 1.49 -1.45 26.56
C TYR A 17 2.35 -2.43 25.72
N TYR A 18 2.01 -2.63 24.43
CA TYR A 18 2.66 -3.51 23.43
C TYR A 18 3.88 -4.36 23.88
N GLY A 19 3.67 -5.66 24.05
CA GLY A 19 4.71 -6.68 24.21
C GLY A 19 5.44 -6.70 25.56
N ALA A 20 6.08 -5.60 25.95
CA ALA A 20 6.97 -5.56 27.13
C ALA A 20 7.31 -4.13 27.62
N VAL A 21 6.76 -3.08 27.01
CA VAL A 21 7.22 -1.69 27.22
C VAL A 21 6.05 -0.84 27.72
N TYR A 22 6.27 -0.10 28.81
CA TYR A 22 5.30 0.85 29.35
C TYR A 22 5.32 2.16 28.60
N GLY A 23 5.01 2.15 27.30
CA GLY A 23 4.94 3.35 26.46
C GLY A 23 6.31 4.00 26.16
N SER A 24 7.13 4.27 27.18
CA SER A 24 8.46 4.86 27.10
C SER A 24 9.48 4.12 27.97
N THR A 25 10.77 4.37 27.73
CA THR A 25 11.86 3.74 28.48
C THR A 25 11.82 4.11 29.96
N GLN A 26 11.51 5.37 30.32
CA GLN A 26 11.48 5.82 31.71
C GLN A 26 10.37 5.12 32.51
N ALA A 27 9.15 5.10 31.96
CA ALA A 27 8.03 4.42 32.59
C ALA A 27 8.33 2.91 32.77
N THR A 28 9.01 2.31 31.79
CA THR A 28 9.41 0.91 31.86
C THR A 28 10.43 0.65 32.98
N ILE A 29 11.47 1.48 33.10
CA ILE A 29 12.52 1.34 34.13
C ILE A 29 11.93 1.49 35.54
N VAL A 30 11.21 2.58 35.78
CA VAL A 30 10.64 2.88 37.11
C VAL A 30 9.66 1.79 37.54
N MET A 31 8.85 1.30 36.60
CA MET A 31 7.88 0.24 36.86
C MET A 31 8.57 -1.08 37.23
N PHE A 32 9.57 -1.51 36.45
CA PHE A 32 10.30 -2.74 36.76
C PHE A 32 11.06 -2.64 38.09
N GLN A 33 11.64 -1.47 38.40
CA GLN A 33 12.29 -1.23 39.68
C GLN A 33 11.28 -1.36 40.85
N ALA A 34 10.11 -0.73 40.73
CA ALA A 34 9.07 -0.79 41.75
C ALA A 34 8.53 -2.22 41.96
N LEU A 35 8.30 -2.97 40.87
CA LEU A 35 7.88 -4.37 40.97
C LEU A 35 8.94 -5.27 41.59
N ALA A 36 10.21 -5.08 41.21
CA ALA A 36 11.32 -5.88 41.74
C ALA A 36 11.49 -5.64 43.24
N GLN A 37 11.42 -4.37 43.66
CA GLN A 37 11.47 -4.00 45.08
C GLN A 37 10.29 -4.61 45.85
N TYR A 38 9.07 -4.47 45.33
CA TYR A 38 7.88 -5.08 45.92
C TYR A 38 8.08 -6.60 46.10
N GLN A 39 8.51 -7.32 45.07
CA GLN A 39 8.73 -8.78 45.15
C GLN A 39 9.86 -9.19 46.10
N THR A 40 10.82 -8.30 46.36
CA THR A 40 11.93 -8.55 47.31
C THR A 40 11.45 -8.40 48.76
N ASP A 41 10.54 -7.45 49.01
CA ASP A 41 10.11 -7.07 50.36
C ASP A 41 8.95 -7.93 50.90
N ILE A 42 8.20 -8.61 50.02
CA ILE A 42 7.10 -9.50 50.44
C ILE A 42 7.68 -10.88 50.78
N PRO A 43 7.21 -11.55 51.85
CA PRO A 43 7.58 -12.93 52.13
C PRO A 43 7.34 -13.86 50.93
N SER A 44 8.32 -14.71 50.63
CA SER A 44 8.28 -15.63 49.50
C SER A 44 7.09 -16.58 49.59
N VAL A 45 6.26 -16.59 48.55
CA VAL A 45 5.13 -17.51 48.43
C VAL A 45 5.68 -18.87 47.98
N ASN A 46 5.93 -19.77 48.93
CA ASN A 46 6.40 -21.14 48.68
C ASN A 46 5.33 -22.09 48.09
N GLU A 47 4.18 -21.57 47.63
CA GLU A 47 3.01 -22.37 47.23
C GLU A 47 2.63 -22.26 45.74
N LEU A 48 3.58 -21.99 44.84
CA LEU A 48 3.28 -21.92 43.39
C LEU A 48 3.13 -23.34 42.79
N ASN A 49 1.90 -23.69 42.44
CA ASN A 49 1.51 -24.88 41.69
C ASN A 49 0.19 -24.60 40.95
N LEU A 50 0.30 -24.12 39.71
CA LEU A 50 -0.82 -23.76 38.84
C LEU A 50 -0.89 -24.69 37.63
N ASP A 51 -2.07 -25.24 37.36
CA ASP A 51 -2.41 -25.93 36.11
C ASP A 51 -3.30 -25.02 35.27
N VAL A 52 -2.80 -24.62 34.09
CA VAL A 52 -3.49 -23.71 33.16
C VAL A 52 -3.79 -24.46 31.87
N SER A 53 -5.05 -24.48 31.46
CA SER A 53 -5.51 -25.09 30.21
C SER A 53 -6.13 -24.06 29.26
N LEU A 54 -5.68 -24.04 28.00
CA LEU A 54 -6.13 -23.15 26.94
C LEU A 54 -6.88 -23.96 25.87
N HIS A 55 -8.11 -23.55 25.56
CA HIS A 55 -8.97 -24.21 24.56
C HIS A 55 -9.01 -23.34 23.30
N LEU A 56 -8.03 -23.50 22.40
CA LEU A 56 -7.91 -22.72 21.16
C LEU A 56 -8.84 -23.26 20.06
N PRO A 57 -9.39 -22.40 19.17
CA PRO A 57 -10.38 -22.78 18.17
C PRO A 57 -9.87 -23.79 17.11
N GLU A 58 -8.59 -23.73 16.73
CA GLU A 58 -8.00 -24.67 15.76
C GLU A 58 -7.66 -26.06 16.36
N ARG A 59 -7.81 -26.26 17.68
CA ARG A 59 -7.36 -27.48 18.36
C ARG A 59 -8.51 -28.21 19.04
N GLN A 60 -8.60 -29.51 18.76
CA GLN A 60 -9.55 -30.39 19.45
C GLN A 60 -9.16 -30.66 20.92
N GLN A 61 -7.86 -30.67 21.24
CA GLN A 61 -7.38 -30.88 22.61
C GLN A 61 -6.86 -29.58 23.23
N PRO A 62 -7.17 -29.33 24.52
CA PRO A 62 -6.68 -28.15 25.21
C PRO A 62 -5.17 -28.24 25.46
N LEU A 63 -4.48 -27.12 25.25
CA LEU A 63 -3.08 -26.95 25.64
C LEU A 63 -3.03 -26.81 27.16
N THR A 64 -2.32 -27.70 27.85
CA THR A 64 -2.22 -27.66 29.30
C THR A 64 -0.77 -27.39 29.72
N TYR A 65 -0.58 -26.43 30.61
CA TYR A 65 0.70 -26.05 31.18
C TYR A 65 0.64 -26.18 32.70
N ARG A 66 1.67 -26.80 33.27
CA ARG A 66 1.88 -26.84 34.71
C ARG A 66 3.01 -25.90 35.10
N ILE A 67 2.71 -24.98 36.00
CA ILE A 67 3.61 -23.95 36.49
C ILE A 67 3.87 -24.22 37.97
N ASN A 68 5.13 -24.52 38.30
CA ASN A 68 5.61 -24.77 39.65
C ASN A 68 6.81 -23.86 39.95
N LEU A 69 7.36 -23.92 41.17
CA LEU A 69 8.54 -23.12 41.55
C LEU A 69 9.76 -23.36 40.66
N GLU A 70 9.96 -24.59 40.17
CA GLU A 70 11.12 -24.94 39.33
C GLU A 70 11.05 -24.29 37.95
N ASN A 71 9.85 -24.11 37.40
CA ASN A 71 9.65 -23.61 36.05
C ASN A 71 8.95 -22.24 35.98
N ALA A 72 8.81 -21.57 37.12
CA ALA A 72 8.07 -20.32 37.31
C ALA A 72 8.51 -19.17 36.37
N LEU A 73 9.81 -19.11 36.06
CA LEU A 73 10.40 -18.05 35.24
C LEU A 73 10.36 -18.35 33.74
N LEU A 74 9.97 -19.56 33.34
CA LEU A 74 9.90 -19.91 31.92
C LEU A 74 8.57 -19.46 31.31
N ALA A 75 8.64 -18.57 30.33
CA ALA A 75 7.48 -18.17 29.54
C ALA A 75 6.86 -19.37 28.79
N ARG A 76 5.53 -19.30 28.59
CA ARG A 76 4.76 -20.24 27.77
C ARG A 76 3.99 -19.41 26.74
N SER A 77 4.14 -19.75 25.46
CA SER A 77 3.43 -19.11 24.35
C SER A 77 2.70 -20.15 23.50
N ALA A 78 1.61 -19.69 22.89
CA ALA A 78 0.84 -20.44 21.91
C ALA A 78 0.30 -19.44 20.88
N GLU A 79 0.23 -19.86 19.62
CA GLU A 79 -0.21 -19.03 18.50
C GLU A 79 -1.39 -19.71 17.79
N THR A 80 -2.27 -18.92 17.20
CA THR A 80 -3.37 -19.37 16.33
C THR A 80 -3.56 -18.36 15.21
N ARG A 81 -4.01 -18.83 14.05
CA ARG A 81 -4.28 -17.97 12.89
C ARG A 81 -5.71 -17.41 12.90
N LEU A 82 -6.58 -17.93 13.76
CA LEU A 82 -7.97 -17.52 13.86
C LEU A 82 -8.14 -16.49 14.98
N ASN A 83 -8.68 -15.33 14.65
CA ASN A 83 -9.07 -14.32 15.63
C ASN A 83 -10.47 -14.61 16.18
N GLN A 84 -10.59 -15.61 17.06
CA GLN A 84 -11.83 -16.02 17.72
C GLN A 84 -11.66 -16.14 19.23
N ASP A 85 -12.78 -16.04 19.96
CA ASP A 85 -12.80 -16.20 21.40
C ASP A 85 -12.36 -17.61 21.83
N PHE A 86 -11.65 -17.69 22.94
CA PHE A 86 -11.16 -18.95 23.49
C PHE A 86 -11.24 -18.97 25.03
N VAL A 87 -11.24 -20.18 25.61
CA VAL A 87 -11.45 -20.36 27.04
C VAL A 87 -10.15 -20.75 27.75
N VAL A 88 -9.85 -20.05 28.83
CA VAL A 88 -8.73 -20.34 29.74
C VAL A 88 -9.29 -20.84 31.06
N LYS A 89 -8.80 -21.99 31.53
CA LYS A 89 -9.10 -22.49 32.89
C LYS A 89 -7.81 -22.64 33.66
N ALA A 90 -7.73 -22.01 34.83
CA ALA A 90 -6.60 -22.13 35.75
C ALA A 90 -7.06 -22.79 37.06
N LYS A 91 -6.27 -23.72 37.60
CA LYS A 91 -6.51 -24.42 38.86
C LYS A 91 -5.23 -24.50 39.67
N GLY A 92 -5.35 -24.54 41.00
CA GLY A 92 -4.20 -24.67 41.90
C GLY A 92 -3.91 -23.39 42.68
N LYS A 93 -2.71 -23.32 43.26
CA LYS A 93 -2.27 -22.20 44.11
C LYS A 93 -1.16 -21.41 43.41
N GLY A 94 -1.23 -20.10 43.50
CA GLY A 94 -0.25 -19.20 42.92
C GLY A 94 -0.88 -18.07 42.12
N GLN A 95 -0.05 -17.18 41.63
CA GLN A 95 -0.45 -16.03 40.81
C GLN A 95 0.40 -16.01 39.54
N GLY A 96 -0.23 -15.71 38.42
CA GLY A 96 0.44 -15.56 37.14
C GLY A 96 -0.27 -14.54 36.26
N THR A 97 0.40 -14.13 35.19
CA THR A 97 -0.12 -13.16 34.22
C THR A 97 -0.18 -13.83 32.85
N MET A 98 -1.34 -13.79 32.22
CA MET A 98 -1.53 -14.23 30.83
C MET A 98 -1.75 -13.02 29.93
N ARG A 99 -1.16 -13.07 28.73
CA ARG A 99 -1.30 -12.02 27.72
C ARG A 99 -1.76 -12.63 26.40
N VAL A 100 -2.70 -11.95 25.75
CA VAL A 100 -3.16 -12.25 24.39
C VAL A 100 -2.78 -11.07 23.50
N VAL A 101 -2.10 -11.34 22.39
CA VAL A 101 -1.69 -10.32 21.42
C VAL A 101 -2.15 -10.78 20.05
N THR A 102 -2.95 -9.94 19.39
CA THR A 102 -3.40 -10.18 18.01
C THR A 102 -2.62 -9.25 17.10
N VAL A 103 -1.90 -9.81 16.13
CA VAL A 103 -1.18 -9.06 15.10
C VAL A 103 -1.90 -9.28 13.77
N TYR A 104 -2.32 -8.19 13.13
CA TYR A 104 -3.00 -8.23 11.84
C TYR A 104 -2.67 -6.97 11.04
N HIS A 105 -2.86 -7.04 9.72
CA HIS A 105 -2.79 -5.87 8.87
C HIS A 105 -4.12 -5.12 8.96
N ALA A 106 -4.09 -3.95 9.61
CA ALA A 106 -5.23 -3.05 9.67
C ALA A 106 -5.16 -2.04 8.52
N LEU A 107 -6.31 -1.73 7.90
CA LEU A 107 -6.44 -0.52 7.11
C LEU A 107 -6.46 0.67 8.07
N VAL A 108 -5.68 1.71 7.75
CA VAL A 108 -5.55 2.90 8.60
C VAL A 108 -6.92 3.56 8.76
N THR A 109 -7.40 3.61 9.99
CA THR A 109 -8.72 4.18 10.31
C THR A 109 -8.65 5.71 10.36
N GLU A 110 -9.78 6.39 10.16
CA GLU A 110 -9.84 7.86 10.31
C GLU A 110 -9.37 8.34 11.69
N LYS A 111 -9.50 7.51 12.74
CA LYS A 111 -9.00 7.82 14.09
C LYS A 111 -7.48 7.83 14.17
N GLU A 112 -6.79 6.96 13.42
CA GLU A 112 -5.32 6.95 13.35
C GLU A 112 -4.79 8.05 12.42
N ARG A 113 -5.63 8.59 11.53
CA ARG A 113 -5.36 9.83 10.79
C ARG A 113 -5.52 11.09 11.66
N LYS A 114 -6.17 11.00 12.84
CA LYS A 114 -6.31 12.16 13.73
C LYS A 114 -4.96 12.48 14.35
N CYS A 115 -4.39 13.58 13.90
CA CYS A 115 -3.19 14.14 14.46
C CYS A 115 -3.48 14.71 15.86
N LEU A 116 -2.89 14.09 16.88
CA LEU A 116 -3.05 14.48 18.27
C LEU A 116 -1.87 15.36 18.67
N ASN A 117 -2.15 16.63 18.97
CA ASN A 117 -1.18 17.60 19.49
C ASN A 117 -0.01 17.94 18.57
N PHE A 118 0.03 17.39 17.35
CA PHE A 118 1.01 17.73 16.32
C PHE A 118 0.31 18.11 15.02
N GLU A 119 0.88 19.07 14.33
CA GLU A 119 0.65 19.32 12.91
C GLU A 119 1.83 18.76 12.14
N LEU A 120 1.56 17.98 11.09
CA LEU A 120 2.57 17.35 10.25
C LEU A 120 2.22 17.59 8.79
N SER A 121 3.16 18.17 8.05
CA SER A 121 3.12 18.27 6.60
C SER A 121 4.29 17.50 6.00
N VAL A 122 4.05 16.84 4.87
CA VAL A 122 5.05 16.05 4.16
C VAL A 122 4.98 16.40 2.68
N ASN A 123 6.11 16.79 2.12
CA ASN A 123 6.24 17.12 0.71
C ASN A 123 7.32 16.24 0.06
N VAL A 124 7.01 15.69 -1.11
CA VAL A 124 7.93 14.82 -1.85
C VAL A 124 7.99 15.29 -3.29
N LYS A 125 9.21 15.53 -3.77
CA LYS A 125 9.46 16.00 -5.13
C LYS A 125 10.54 15.17 -5.78
N GLU A 126 10.37 14.86 -7.05
CA GLU A 126 11.41 14.26 -7.86
C GLU A 126 12.50 15.30 -8.17
N VAL A 127 13.76 14.93 -8.00
CA VAL A 127 14.90 15.84 -8.19
C VAL A 127 15.95 15.19 -9.07
N GLN A 128 16.40 15.92 -10.09
CA GLN A 128 17.55 15.51 -10.89
C GLN A 128 18.83 16.02 -10.23
N LEU A 129 19.61 15.11 -9.65
CA LEU A 129 20.93 15.43 -9.13
C LEU A 129 21.96 15.41 -10.26
N ALA A 130 22.87 16.39 -10.28
CA ALA A 130 23.98 16.43 -11.24
C ALA A 130 24.95 15.25 -11.10
N ARG A 131 25.02 14.65 -9.90
CA ARG A 131 25.80 13.45 -9.59
C ARG A 131 24.98 12.55 -8.66
N PRO A 132 24.11 11.69 -9.19
CA PRO A 132 23.42 10.70 -8.37
C PRO A 132 24.43 9.62 -7.89
N PRO A 133 24.17 8.96 -6.76
CA PRO A 133 24.96 7.81 -6.32
C PRO A 133 25.00 6.70 -7.38
N GLU A 134 26.08 5.93 -7.40
CA GLU A 134 26.23 4.81 -8.33
C GLU A 134 25.11 3.78 -8.13
N GLY A 135 24.41 3.43 -9.22
CA GLY A 135 23.27 2.50 -9.18
C GLY A 135 21.92 3.12 -8.80
N ALA A 136 21.86 4.43 -8.49
CA ALA A 136 20.59 5.11 -8.25
C ALA A 136 19.88 5.43 -9.59
N LYS A 137 18.64 4.96 -9.74
CA LYS A 137 17.81 5.15 -10.93
C LYS A 137 17.03 6.47 -10.92
N ALA A 138 16.50 6.82 -9.75
CA ALA A 138 15.76 8.05 -9.52
C ALA A 138 16.11 8.63 -8.15
N THR A 139 15.90 9.94 -7.96
CA THR A 139 16.11 10.61 -6.69
C THR A 139 14.90 11.49 -6.35
N VAL A 140 14.47 11.43 -5.09
CA VAL A 140 13.42 12.29 -4.55
C VAL A 140 13.95 13.08 -3.36
N SER A 141 13.48 14.32 -3.20
CA SER A 141 13.63 15.09 -1.96
C SER A 141 12.39 14.92 -1.10
N ILE A 142 12.57 14.51 0.14
CA ILE A 142 11.51 14.35 1.14
C ILE A 142 11.70 15.46 2.18
N GLU A 143 10.66 16.25 2.39
CA GLU A 143 10.62 17.32 3.38
C GLU A 143 9.45 17.06 4.33
N ALA A 144 9.75 16.88 5.62
CA ALA A 144 8.76 16.68 6.66
C ALA A 144 8.84 17.85 7.65
N CYS A 145 7.73 18.56 7.85
CA CYS A 145 7.62 19.66 8.79
C CYS A 145 6.65 19.32 9.90
N ALA A 146 7.07 19.51 11.14
CA ALA A 146 6.26 19.26 12.32
C ALA A 146 6.16 20.51 13.19
N ARG A 147 4.98 20.70 13.79
CA ARG A 147 4.74 21.74 14.79
C ARG A 147 3.89 21.18 15.92
N HIS A 148 4.21 21.56 17.14
CA HIS A 148 3.42 21.16 18.30
C HIS A 148 2.22 22.10 18.50
N LEU A 149 1.06 21.53 18.78
CA LEU A 149 -0.21 22.28 18.84
C LEU A 149 -0.58 22.76 20.25
N LYS A 150 0.15 22.34 21.30
CA LYS A 150 -0.06 22.87 22.66
C LYS A 150 0.73 24.15 22.86
N ASN A 151 0.44 24.87 23.94
CA ASN A 151 1.08 26.16 24.27
C ASN A 151 2.52 26.04 24.83
N VAL A 152 3.19 24.90 24.62
CA VAL A 152 4.57 24.65 25.07
C VAL A 152 5.29 23.85 24.01
N ASP A 153 6.59 24.06 23.85
CA ASP A 153 7.41 23.21 22.98
C ASP A 153 7.28 21.75 23.41
N ALA A 154 7.15 20.84 22.45
CA ALA A 154 7.29 19.43 22.74
C ALA A 154 8.73 19.15 23.13
N THR A 155 8.93 18.26 24.09
CA THR A 155 10.27 17.78 24.45
C THR A 155 10.79 16.83 23.37
N MET A 156 11.75 15.96 23.71
CA MET A 156 12.35 15.03 22.75
C MET A 156 11.27 14.27 21.97
N SER A 157 11.31 14.43 20.65
CA SER A 157 10.31 13.90 19.73
C SER A 157 10.99 13.03 18.67
N ILE A 158 10.26 12.05 18.15
CA ILE A 158 10.74 11.16 17.10
C ILE A 158 9.93 11.39 15.84
N ILE A 159 10.64 11.51 14.71
CA ILE A 159 10.05 11.39 13.38
C ILE A 159 10.45 10.02 12.82
N ASP A 160 9.48 9.11 12.73
CA ASP A 160 9.61 7.78 12.17
C ASP A 160 9.10 7.78 10.72
N ILE A 161 10.00 7.53 9.78
CA ILE A 161 9.75 7.61 8.35
C ILE A 161 9.93 6.22 7.75
N SER A 162 8.85 5.61 7.27
CA SER A 162 8.96 4.43 6.42
C SER A 162 9.39 4.86 5.03
N MET A 163 10.32 4.13 4.40
CA MET A 163 10.72 4.42 3.02
C MET A 163 9.73 3.80 2.03
N MET A 164 9.60 4.45 0.86
CA MET A 164 8.95 3.87 -0.29
C MET A 164 9.71 2.61 -0.74
N THR A 165 9.00 1.64 -1.29
CA THR A 165 9.59 0.39 -1.79
C THR A 165 10.67 0.67 -2.82
N GLY A 166 11.87 0.12 -2.62
CA GLY A 166 13.02 0.32 -3.50
C GLY A 166 13.83 1.61 -3.27
N PHE A 167 13.41 2.47 -2.33
CA PHE A 167 14.12 3.69 -1.95
C PHE A 167 14.96 3.50 -0.68
N SER A 168 16.12 4.15 -0.63
CA SER A 168 16.97 4.26 0.55
C SER A 168 17.34 5.72 0.80
N PRO A 169 17.33 6.19 2.07
CA PRO A 169 17.68 7.57 2.39
C PRO A 169 19.18 7.81 2.12
N ASP A 170 19.48 9.04 1.70
CA ASP A 170 20.84 9.52 1.47
C ASP A 170 21.51 9.88 2.79
N THR A 171 22.54 9.13 3.17
CA THR A 171 23.27 9.33 4.42
C THR A 171 24.01 10.66 4.46
N ASP A 172 24.45 11.19 3.32
CA ASP A 172 25.19 12.45 3.27
C ASP A 172 24.29 13.64 3.62
N SER A 173 23.05 13.65 3.11
CA SER A 173 22.05 14.65 3.48
C SER A 173 21.65 14.57 4.95
N LEU A 174 21.51 13.36 5.52
CA LEU A 174 21.21 13.16 6.94
C LEU A 174 22.36 13.60 7.84
N ASP A 175 23.60 13.30 7.46
CA ASP A 175 24.80 13.74 8.18
C ASP A 175 24.90 15.26 8.24
N ARG A 176 24.48 15.97 7.19
CA ARG A 176 24.41 17.44 7.19
C ARG A 176 23.37 17.98 8.16
N LEU A 177 22.20 17.33 8.28
CA LEU A 177 21.18 17.72 9.25
C LEU A 177 21.66 17.52 10.69
N MET A 178 22.46 16.46 10.94
CA MET A 178 22.98 16.12 12.27
C MET A 178 24.21 16.97 12.67
N LYS A 179 25.14 17.20 11.74
CA LYS A 179 26.43 17.86 12.00
C LYS A 179 26.43 19.37 11.66
N GLY A 180 25.34 19.88 11.08
CA GLY A 180 25.18 21.29 10.73
C GLY A 180 25.22 22.22 11.95
N VAL A 181 25.39 23.51 11.70
CA VAL A 181 25.47 24.54 12.77
C VAL A 181 24.15 24.63 13.53
N ASP A 182 23.03 24.52 12.83
CA ASP A 182 21.68 24.63 13.39
C ASP A 182 21.17 23.33 14.04
N LYS A 183 21.89 22.20 13.85
CA LYS A 183 21.58 20.85 14.40
C LYS A 183 20.09 20.52 14.45
N TYR A 184 19.46 20.40 13.28
CA TYR A 184 18.04 20.06 13.17
C TYR A 184 17.68 18.68 13.72
N ILE A 185 18.64 17.74 13.73
CA ILE A 185 18.47 16.41 14.30
C ILE A 185 19.61 16.06 15.25
N SER A 186 19.28 15.41 16.37
CA SER A 186 20.26 14.98 17.37
C SER A 186 20.93 13.67 16.97
N LYS A 187 20.17 12.78 16.33
CA LYS A 187 20.61 11.47 15.85
C LYS A 187 19.67 10.96 14.77
N TYR A 188 20.17 10.11 13.88
CA TYR A 188 19.32 9.29 13.02
C TYR A 188 19.69 7.81 13.11
N GLN A 189 18.76 6.93 12.77
CA GLN A 189 18.98 5.49 12.61
C GLN A 189 18.28 5.01 11.34
N VAL A 190 19.04 4.36 10.46
CA VAL A 190 18.49 3.70 9.27
C VAL A 190 18.37 2.21 9.59
N ASN A 191 17.14 1.76 9.80
CA ASN A 191 16.84 0.36 10.02
C ASN A 191 16.53 -0.29 8.68
N LYS A 192 17.41 -1.18 8.23
CA LYS A 192 17.11 -2.13 7.15
C LYS A 192 16.27 -3.25 7.75
N GLY A 193 14.96 -3.05 7.84
CA GLY A 193 14.04 -4.03 8.42
C GLY A 193 14.03 -5.36 7.64
N ALA A 194 13.53 -6.42 8.29
CA ALA A 194 13.40 -7.76 7.69
C ALA A 194 12.06 -7.97 6.95
N ASN A 195 11.52 -6.88 6.37
CA ASN A 195 10.19 -6.80 5.78
C ASN A 195 10.18 -5.85 4.56
N ASP A 196 11.27 -5.89 3.78
CA ASP A 196 11.51 -5.23 2.48
C ASP A 196 11.51 -3.69 2.45
N LYS A 197 10.86 -3.03 3.40
CA LYS A 197 10.92 -1.57 3.61
C LYS A 197 12.01 -1.21 4.62
N GLY A 198 12.88 -0.28 4.24
CA GLY A 198 13.75 0.43 5.18
C GLY A 198 12.96 1.46 5.98
N THR A 199 13.29 1.65 7.26
CA THR A 199 12.76 2.74 8.07
C THR A 199 13.88 3.68 8.50
N LEU A 200 13.59 4.97 8.57
CA LEU A 200 14.47 6.04 9.02
C LEU A 200 13.86 6.66 10.27
N ILE A 201 14.58 6.59 11.38
CA ILE A 201 14.17 7.19 12.64
C ILE A 201 15.04 8.41 12.88
N LEU A 202 14.42 9.58 13.02
CA LEU A 202 15.06 10.85 13.36
C LEU A 202 14.71 11.23 14.80
N TYR A 203 15.72 11.63 15.57
CA TYR A 203 15.57 12.13 16.93
C TYR A 203 15.72 13.64 16.93
N LEU A 204 14.70 14.35 17.44
CA LEU A 204 14.70 15.80 17.61
C LEU A 204 14.71 16.12 19.11
N ASP A 205 15.51 17.10 19.51
CA ASP A 205 15.60 17.52 20.92
C ASP A 205 14.30 18.18 21.41
N LYS A 206 13.62 18.90 20.52
CA LYS A 206 12.32 19.53 20.77
C LYS A 206 11.55 19.69 19.45
N VAL A 207 10.26 20.03 19.55
CA VAL A 207 9.47 20.55 18.42
C VAL A 207 8.76 21.81 18.88
N SER A 208 9.02 22.94 18.22
CA SER A 208 8.43 24.23 18.52
C SER A 208 6.90 24.21 18.44
N HIS A 209 6.25 24.98 19.31
CA HIS A 209 4.81 25.22 19.21
C HIS A 209 4.44 26.45 18.36
N ILE A 210 5.43 27.30 18.07
CA ILE A 210 5.25 28.56 17.36
C ILE A 210 5.58 28.37 15.88
N ASP A 211 6.81 27.91 15.61
CA ASP A 211 7.36 27.77 14.27
C ASP A 211 7.31 26.32 13.81
N GLU A 212 7.19 26.09 12.50
CA GLU A 212 7.32 24.75 11.92
C GLU A 212 8.79 24.32 11.85
N GLU A 213 9.10 23.15 12.38
CA GLU A 213 10.43 22.56 12.27
C GLU A 213 10.45 21.55 11.12
N CYS A 214 11.25 21.86 10.09
CA CYS A 214 11.33 21.07 8.87
C CYS A 214 12.66 20.30 8.76
N VAL A 215 12.57 19.03 8.39
CA VAL A 215 13.72 18.20 8.01
C VAL A 215 13.61 17.80 6.55
N LYS A 216 14.67 18.07 5.78
CA LYS A 216 14.72 17.79 4.35
C LYS A 216 15.94 16.95 4.00
N PHE A 217 15.71 15.81 3.37
CA PHE A 217 16.74 14.86 2.96
C PHE A 217 16.42 14.25 1.59
N TYR A 218 17.42 13.62 0.98
CA TYR A 218 17.24 12.92 -0.29
C TYR A 218 17.03 11.42 -0.06
N ALA A 219 16.29 10.78 -0.97
CA ALA A 219 16.18 9.33 -1.03
C ALA A 219 16.38 8.86 -2.48
N HIS A 220 17.12 7.77 -2.63
CA HIS A 220 17.52 7.22 -3.92
C HIS A 220 16.84 5.89 -4.19
N GLN A 221 16.33 5.71 -5.40
CA GLN A 221 15.75 4.46 -5.86
C GLN A 221 16.85 3.54 -6.42
N TYR A 222 17.03 2.37 -5.82
CA TYR A 222 17.97 1.35 -6.31
C TYR A 222 17.25 0.20 -7.03
N PHE A 223 16.00 -0.06 -6.66
CA PHE A 223 15.18 -1.10 -7.25
C PHE A 223 13.96 -0.48 -7.94
N GLU A 224 13.78 -0.81 -9.22
CA GLU A 224 12.52 -0.53 -9.91
C GLU A 224 11.49 -1.55 -9.43
N VAL A 225 10.36 -1.04 -8.97
CA VAL A 225 9.23 -1.84 -8.49
C VAL A 225 8.00 -1.41 -9.28
N GLY A 226 7.29 -2.37 -9.86
CA GLY A 226 6.05 -2.16 -10.65
C GLY A 226 4.81 -1.90 -9.79
N PHE A 227 4.99 -1.30 -8.62
CA PHE A 227 3.99 -0.59 -7.83
C PHE A 227 4.70 0.01 -6.62
N ILE A 228 4.93 1.33 -6.64
CA ILE A 228 5.39 2.00 -5.42
C ILE A 228 4.24 2.01 -4.43
N GLN A 229 4.51 1.47 -3.23
CA GLN A 229 3.56 1.63 -2.14
C GLN A 229 3.76 2.99 -1.45
N PRO A 230 2.66 3.70 -1.12
CA PRO A 230 2.72 4.86 -0.24
C PRO A 230 3.49 4.52 1.04
N ALA A 231 4.29 5.48 1.46
CA ALA A 231 5.04 5.39 2.70
C ALA A 231 4.47 6.40 3.70
N SER A 232 4.94 6.34 4.94
CA SER A 232 4.39 7.12 6.04
C SER A 232 5.49 7.86 6.79
N VAL A 233 5.15 9.05 7.25
CA VAL A 233 5.88 9.80 8.28
C VAL A 233 4.99 9.83 9.51
N THR A 234 5.54 9.47 10.66
CA THR A 234 4.88 9.59 11.95
C THR A 234 5.73 10.42 12.90
N VAL A 235 5.18 11.51 13.42
CA VAL A 235 5.78 12.27 14.52
C VAL A 235 5.10 11.89 15.82
N TYR A 236 5.90 11.67 16.88
CA TYR A 236 5.38 11.39 18.22
C TYR A 236 6.34 11.83 19.33
N ASP A 237 5.78 12.14 20.49
CA ASP A 237 6.53 12.46 21.70
C ASP A 237 7.18 11.18 22.29
N TYR A 238 8.45 11.26 22.67
CA TYR A 238 9.20 10.10 23.17
C TYR A 238 8.65 9.53 24.49
N TYR A 239 8.17 10.39 25.38
CA TYR A 239 7.66 9.98 26.70
C TYR A 239 6.18 9.60 26.63
N THR A 240 5.44 10.18 25.69
CA THR A 240 4.00 9.94 25.49
C THR A 240 3.66 9.63 24.02
N PRO A 241 3.99 8.42 23.51
CA PRO A 241 3.80 8.07 22.10
C PRO A 241 2.34 8.04 21.62
N ASP A 242 1.36 8.13 22.52
CA ASP A 242 -0.05 8.31 22.14
C ASP A 242 -0.31 9.69 21.51
N ASN A 243 0.51 10.69 21.85
CA ASN A 243 0.55 11.98 21.15
C ASN A 243 1.32 11.79 19.84
N ARG A 244 0.62 11.42 18.78
CA ARG A 244 1.20 11.20 17.46
C ARG A 244 0.38 11.77 16.32
N CYS A 245 1.04 11.95 15.19
CA CYS A 245 0.42 12.29 13.92
C CYS A 245 1.11 11.53 12.81
N THR A 246 0.34 10.79 12.01
CA THR A 246 0.84 10.03 10.86
C THR A 246 0.28 10.62 9.57
N LYS A 247 1.15 10.88 8.61
CA LYS A 247 0.80 11.27 7.24
C LYS A 247 1.43 10.31 6.25
N PHE A 248 0.69 9.99 5.21
CA PHE A 248 1.20 9.20 4.10
C PHE A 248 1.73 10.13 3.02
N TYR A 249 2.83 9.73 2.41
CA TYR A 249 3.39 10.41 1.26
C TYR A 249 3.59 9.42 0.12
N HIS A 250 3.46 9.97 -1.07
CA HIS A 250 3.73 9.30 -2.32
C HIS A 250 4.33 10.34 -3.26
N VAL A 251 5.03 9.90 -4.30
CA VAL A 251 5.41 10.78 -5.41
C VAL A 251 4.13 11.40 -6.02
N GLU A 252 4.21 12.65 -6.50
CA GLU A 252 3.07 13.41 -7.02
C GLU A 252 2.28 12.68 -8.12
N GLU A 253 0.98 12.96 -8.19
CA GLU A 253 0.09 12.54 -9.28
C GLU A 253 0.64 13.09 -10.61
N GLY A 254 0.96 12.18 -11.54
CA GLY A 254 1.62 12.47 -12.81
C GLY A 254 3.09 12.03 -12.89
N SER A 255 3.70 11.58 -11.79
CA SER A 255 5.04 10.99 -11.85
C SER A 255 5.02 9.68 -12.62
N ALA A 256 6.04 9.46 -13.47
CA ALA A 256 6.29 8.17 -14.11
C ALA A 256 6.53 7.03 -13.10
N LEU A 257 6.66 7.34 -11.80
CA LEU A 257 6.79 6.38 -10.71
C LEU A 257 5.44 5.91 -10.13
N LEU A 258 4.31 6.50 -10.55
CA LEU A 258 2.99 5.91 -10.34
C LEU A 258 2.62 5.04 -11.54
N GLY A 259 2.06 3.86 -11.29
CA GLY A 259 1.09 3.27 -12.21
C GLY A 259 -0.15 2.81 -11.48
N ARG A 260 -1.02 3.79 -11.20
CA ARG A 260 -2.41 3.52 -10.85
C ARG A 260 -3.31 4.43 -11.67
N ILE A 261 -4.46 3.90 -12.06
CA ILE A 261 -5.57 4.68 -12.58
C ILE A 261 -6.61 4.68 -11.47
N CYS A 262 -7.08 5.87 -11.06
CA CYS A 262 -8.11 6.01 -10.04
C CYS A 262 -9.27 6.84 -10.58
N GLN A 263 -10.50 6.40 -10.34
CA GLN A 263 -11.70 7.18 -10.57
C GLN A 263 -12.58 7.14 -9.32
N GLY A 264 -12.64 8.27 -8.61
CA GLY A 264 -13.20 8.30 -7.25
C GLY A 264 -12.38 7.42 -6.30
N ASP A 265 -13.05 6.52 -5.58
CA ASP A 265 -12.42 5.62 -4.60
C ASP A 265 -11.91 4.30 -5.21
N ILE A 266 -12.16 4.06 -6.50
CA ILE A 266 -11.77 2.81 -7.18
C ILE A 266 -10.45 3.08 -7.91
N CYS A 267 -9.40 2.36 -7.50
CA CYS A 267 -8.08 2.42 -8.11
C CYS A 267 -7.69 1.05 -8.67
N ARG A 268 -7.02 1.04 -9.82
CA ARG A 268 -6.42 -0.15 -10.43
C ARG A 268 -4.96 0.09 -10.77
N CYS A 269 -4.16 -0.96 -10.61
CA CYS A 269 -2.76 -0.99 -11.05
C CYS A 269 -2.64 -0.85 -12.57
N ALA A 270 -1.70 -0.03 -13.03
CA ALA A 270 -1.44 0.24 -14.44
C ALA A 270 0.08 0.20 -14.78
N GLU A 271 0.86 -0.62 -14.04
CA GLU A 271 2.28 -0.90 -14.32
C GLU A 271 2.47 -2.20 -15.13
N GLU A 272 1.45 -2.57 -15.90
CA GLU A 272 1.52 -3.61 -16.93
C GLU A 272 1.63 -2.97 -18.32
N ASN A 273 1.89 -3.78 -19.35
CA ASN A 273 1.98 -3.28 -20.73
C ASN A 273 0.68 -2.62 -21.19
N CYS A 274 0.78 -1.68 -22.12
CA CYS A 274 -0.35 -0.86 -22.53
C CYS A 274 -1.47 -1.61 -23.26
N PHE A 275 -1.13 -2.63 -24.05
CA PHE A 275 -2.08 -3.50 -24.77
C PHE A 275 -1.35 -4.72 -25.35
N MET A 276 -2.10 -5.79 -25.64
CA MET A 276 -1.57 -7.10 -26.05
C MET A 276 -0.70 -7.09 -27.30
N GLN A 277 -1.04 -6.27 -28.31
CA GLN A 277 -0.42 -6.33 -29.64
C GLN A 277 1.11 -6.09 -29.61
N GLN A 278 1.61 -5.29 -28.66
CA GLN A 278 3.05 -5.04 -28.53
C GLN A 278 3.86 -6.27 -28.12
N GLN A 279 3.21 -7.34 -27.66
CA GLN A 279 3.88 -8.56 -27.22
C GLN A 279 4.03 -9.62 -28.33
N ILE A 280 3.42 -9.42 -29.51
CA ILE A 280 3.37 -10.45 -30.55
C ILE A 280 4.39 -10.13 -31.65
N GLU A 281 5.42 -10.97 -31.76
CA GLU A 281 6.37 -10.94 -32.87
C GLU A 281 5.82 -11.76 -34.04
N GLY A 282 5.65 -11.13 -35.21
CA GLY A 282 5.28 -11.80 -36.47
C GLY A 282 4.05 -11.21 -37.17
N LYS A 283 3.64 -11.84 -38.29
CA LYS A 283 2.42 -11.46 -39.02
C LYS A 283 1.19 -11.99 -38.27
N ILE A 284 0.31 -11.09 -37.85
CA ILE A 284 -0.97 -11.43 -37.21
C ILE A 284 -1.97 -11.76 -38.33
N THR A 285 -2.54 -12.97 -38.30
CA THR A 285 -3.56 -13.42 -39.27
C THR A 285 -4.97 -13.31 -38.71
N ALA A 286 -5.99 -13.33 -39.57
CA ALA A 286 -7.40 -13.38 -39.16
C ALA A 286 -7.70 -14.51 -38.16
N ASP A 287 -7.26 -15.74 -38.44
CA ASP A 287 -7.48 -16.89 -37.54
C ASP A 287 -6.88 -16.68 -36.15
N MET A 288 -5.70 -16.05 -36.09
CA MET A 288 -5.04 -15.75 -34.82
C MET A 288 -5.84 -14.72 -34.01
N ARG A 289 -6.40 -13.69 -34.66
CA ARG A 289 -7.28 -12.70 -34.01
C ARG A 289 -8.56 -13.35 -33.48
N VAL A 290 -9.21 -14.21 -34.26
CA VAL A 290 -10.40 -14.95 -33.82
C VAL A 290 -10.08 -15.80 -32.59
N ASN A 291 -8.99 -16.57 -32.61
CA ASN A 291 -8.59 -17.40 -31.48
C ASN A 291 -8.29 -16.57 -30.21
N MET A 292 -7.65 -15.41 -30.35
CA MET A 292 -7.37 -14.51 -29.22
C MET A 292 -8.63 -13.83 -28.70
N ALA A 293 -9.54 -13.38 -29.57
CA ALA A 293 -10.83 -12.81 -29.19
C ALA A 293 -11.77 -13.84 -28.53
N CYS A 294 -11.52 -15.13 -28.79
CA CYS A 294 -12.22 -16.26 -28.18
C CYS A 294 -11.49 -16.87 -26.98
N ALA A 295 -10.34 -16.33 -26.57
CA ALA A 295 -9.62 -16.84 -25.42
C ALA A 295 -10.48 -16.74 -24.13
N PRO A 296 -10.31 -17.68 -23.17
CA PRO A 296 -11.04 -17.65 -21.91
C PRO A 296 -10.81 -16.33 -21.18
N GLY A 297 -11.90 -15.64 -20.84
CA GLY A 297 -11.87 -14.37 -20.12
C GLY A 297 -12.10 -13.13 -21.00
N VAL A 298 -11.97 -13.23 -22.33
CA VAL A 298 -12.35 -12.14 -23.24
C VAL A 298 -13.87 -11.98 -23.23
N ASP A 299 -14.33 -10.81 -22.79
CA ASP A 299 -15.74 -10.54 -22.53
C ASP A 299 -16.43 -9.96 -23.76
N PHE A 300 -15.84 -8.94 -24.39
CA PHE A 300 -16.45 -8.18 -25.48
C PHE A 300 -15.51 -8.02 -26.67
N VAL A 301 -16.08 -7.80 -27.86
CA VAL A 301 -15.35 -7.42 -29.08
C VAL A 301 -16.17 -6.38 -29.83
N TYR A 302 -15.61 -5.20 -30.05
CA TYR A 302 -16.29 -4.05 -30.64
C TYR A 302 -15.50 -3.43 -31.79
N LYS A 303 -16.23 -2.81 -32.72
CA LYS A 303 -15.71 -1.77 -33.60
C LYS A 303 -16.13 -0.42 -33.03
N ALA A 304 -15.17 0.43 -32.68
CA ALA A 304 -15.45 1.73 -32.05
C ALA A 304 -14.69 2.88 -32.71
N THR A 305 -15.32 4.04 -32.82
CA THR A 305 -14.72 5.27 -33.36
C THR A 305 -14.28 6.18 -32.23
N LEU A 306 -13.04 6.66 -32.24
CA LEU A 306 -12.59 7.69 -31.29
C LEU A 306 -13.22 9.04 -31.63
N THR A 307 -14.07 9.59 -30.76
CA THR A 307 -14.78 10.86 -30.99
C THR A 307 -14.14 12.03 -30.24
N GLU A 308 -13.64 11.78 -29.03
CA GLU A 308 -13.00 12.81 -28.20
C GLU A 308 -11.81 12.23 -27.43
N LEU A 309 -10.75 13.03 -27.29
CA LEU A 309 -9.61 12.71 -26.41
C LEU A 309 -9.58 13.74 -25.28
N GLN A 310 -9.73 13.26 -24.05
CA GLN A 310 -9.68 14.06 -22.83
C GLN A 310 -8.41 13.70 -22.05
N PRO A 311 -7.30 14.42 -22.28
CA PRO A 311 -6.06 14.17 -21.55
C PRO A 311 -6.19 14.62 -20.10
N SER A 312 -5.65 13.83 -19.18
CA SER A 312 -5.48 14.20 -17.77
C SER A 312 -4.02 13.97 -17.36
N ASP A 313 -3.69 14.37 -16.13
CA ASP A 313 -2.33 14.32 -15.59
C ASP A 313 -1.90 12.87 -15.24
N ASN A 314 -2.87 12.00 -14.93
CA ASN A 314 -2.61 10.59 -14.53
C ASN A 314 -3.02 9.56 -15.60
N TYR A 315 -4.06 9.85 -16.37
CA TYR A 315 -4.64 8.95 -17.36
C TYR A 315 -5.20 9.76 -18.52
N ASP A 316 -5.39 9.11 -19.66
CA ASP A 316 -6.13 9.66 -20.78
C ASP A 316 -7.49 8.99 -20.85
N ASN A 317 -8.54 9.80 -21.02
CA ASN A 317 -9.86 9.30 -21.32
C ASN A 317 -10.13 9.44 -22.83
N TYR A 318 -10.33 8.31 -23.49
CA TYR A 318 -10.66 8.17 -24.89
C TYR A 318 -12.16 7.94 -24.99
N VAL A 319 -12.91 8.97 -25.38
CA VAL A 319 -14.36 8.84 -25.58
C VAL A 319 -14.58 8.20 -26.94
N MET A 320 -15.14 6.99 -26.94
CA MET A 320 -15.36 6.22 -28.15
C MET A 320 -16.84 5.93 -28.35
N THR A 321 -17.32 6.02 -29.59
CA THR A 321 -18.66 5.57 -29.96
C THR A 321 -18.57 4.16 -30.52
N ILE A 322 -19.29 3.22 -29.92
CA ILE A 322 -19.32 1.83 -30.37
C ILE A 322 -20.21 1.76 -31.62
N LYS A 323 -19.62 1.43 -32.77
CA LYS A 323 -20.30 1.38 -34.07
C LYS A 323 -20.90 0.03 -34.39
N LYS A 324 -20.25 -1.04 -33.93
CA LYS A 324 -20.70 -2.41 -34.17
C LYS A 324 -20.30 -3.28 -32.99
N VAL A 325 -21.25 -4.08 -32.51
CA VAL A 325 -21.01 -5.10 -31.49
C VAL A 325 -20.77 -6.43 -32.16
N ILE A 326 -19.50 -6.86 -32.21
CA ILE A 326 -19.09 -8.12 -32.85
C ILE A 326 -19.30 -9.30 -31.89
N LYS A 327 -18.97 -9.10 -30.60
CA LYS A 327 -19.22 -10.05 -29.51
C LYS A 327 -19.83 -9.30 -28.33
N GLN A 328 -21.06 -9.67 -27.98
CA GLN A 328 -21.76 -9.13 -26.82
C GLN A 328 -21.07 -9.56 -25.53
N GLY A 329 -20.73 -8.59 -24.68
CA GLY A 329 -20.16 -8.83 -23.35
C GLY A 329 -21.11 -8.43 -22.22
N THR A 330 -20.52 -8.06 -21.09
CA THR A 330 -21.23 -7.69 -19.85
C THR A 330 -21.96 -6.34 -19.93
N ASP A 331 -21.51 -5.41 -20.78
CA ASP A 331 -22.19 -4.12 -21.02
C ASP A 331 -23.38 -4.35 -21.95
N GLU A 332 -24.59 -4.17 -21.43
CA GLU A 332 -25.83 -4.42 -22.18
C GLU A 332 -26.12 -3.27 -23.16
N ASP A 333 -26.39 -3.64 -24.43
CA ASP A 333 -26.77 -2.72 -25.51
C ASP A 333 -25.78 -1.53 -25.68
N PRO A 334 -24.49 -1.77 -25.96
CA PRO A 334 -23.52 -0.69 -26.06
C PRO A 334 -23.46 -0.04 -27.45
N GLU A 335 -24.17 -0.59 -28.44
CA GLU A 335 -24.18 -0.12 -29.83
C GLU A 335 -24.72 1.32 -29.97
N ASP A 336 -24.08 2.12 -30.84
CA ASP A 336 -24.30 3.55 -31.06
C ASP A 336 -24.17 4.46 -29.82
N LYS A 337 -23.74 3.92 -28.67
CA LYS A 337 -23.50 4.69 -27.45
C LYS A 337 -22.04 5.07 -27.30
N THR A 338 -21.81 6.16 -26.58
CA THR A 338 -20.48 6.59 -26.17
C THR A 338 -20.05 5.85 -24.90
N ARG A 339 -18.79 5.43 -24.88
CA ARG A 339 -18.13 4.79 -23.75
C ARG A 339 -16.75 5.39 -23.55
N ASN A 340 -16.33 5.46 -22.29
CA ASN A 340 -15.03 5.95 -21.90
C ASN A 340 -14.03 4.79 -21.87
N PHE A 341 -12.97 4.90 -22.65
CA PHE A 341 -11.81 4.01 -22.58
C PHE A 341 -10.67 4.74 -21.89
N ILE A 342 -10.18 4.20 -20.78
CA ILE A 342 -9.24 4.87 -19.89
C ILE A 342 -7.89 4.17 -19.96
N SER A 343 -6.82 4.90 -20.26
CA SER A 343 -5.45 4.37 -20.27
C SER A 343 -4.51 5.22 -19.43
N HIS A 344 -3.48 4.63 -18.86
CA HIS A 344 -2.47 5.36 -18.09
C HIS A 344 -1.65 6.30 -18.99
N ILE A 345 -1.21 7.45 -18.47
CA ILE A 345 -0.47 8.46 -19.25
C ILE A 345 0.79 7.91 -19.95
N LYS A 346 1.44 6.91 -19.35
CA LYS A 346 2.59 6.19 -19.94
C LYS A 346 2.27 5.58 -21.31
N CYS A 347 1.01 5.19 -21.53
CA CYS A 347 0.55 4.53 -22.74
C CYS A 347 0.18 5.48 -23.87
N ARG A 348 0.15 6.80 -23.63
CA ARG A 348 -0.20 7.82 -24.63
C ARG A 348 0.63 7.68 -25.92
N LYS A 349 1.95 7.50 -25.79
CA LYS A 349 2.88 7.34 -26.93
C LYS A 349 2.70 5.99 -27.64
N ALA A 350 2.39 4.93 -26.88
CA ALA A 350 2.22 3.58 -27.41
C ALA A 350 0.90 3.44 -28.19
N LEU A 351 -0.19 4.04 -27.68
CA LEU A 351 -1.51 3.97 -28.29
C LEU A 351 -1.62 4.86 -29.54
N ASN A 352 -1.07 6.09 -29.49
CA ASN A 352 -1.04 7.04 -30.61
C ASN A 352 -2.36 7.12 -31.41
N MET A 353 -3.50 7.12 -30.72
CA MET A 353 -4.81 7.09 -31.36
C MET A 353 -5.12 8.42 -32.05
N GLN A 354 -5.89 8.36 -33.13
CA GLN A 354 -6.28 9.52 -33.92
C GLN A 354 -7.79 9.71 -33.87
N LEU A 355 -8.21 10.96 -33.70
CA LEU A 355 -9.60 11.37 -33.72
C LEU A 355 -10.28 10.97 -35.04
N ASN A 356 -11.54 10.55 -34.94
CA ASN A 356 -12.40 10.12 -36.05
C ASN A 356 -11.87 8.92 -36.84
N ARG A 357 -11.09 8.04 -36.20
CA ARG A 357 -10.71 6.74 -36.74
C ARG A 357 -11.40 5.60 -36.00
N ASP A 358 -11.60 4.51 -36.72
CA ASP A 358 -12.17 3.28 -36.21
C ASP A 358 -11.08 2.37 -35.65
N TYR A 359 -11.44 1.62 -34.61
CA TYR A 359 -10.56 0.68 -33.93
C TYR A 359 -11.31 -0.62 -33.64
N LEU A 360 -10.61 -1.74 -33.82
CA LEU A 360 -11.01 -3.06 -33.33
C LEU A 360 -10.52 -3.20 -31.89
N ILE A 361 -11.45 -3.43 -30.96
CA ILE A 361 -11.14 -3.45 -29.52
C ILE A 361 -11.78 -4.67 -28.88
N TRP A 362 -11.02 -5.42 -28.08
CA TRP A 362 -11.56 -6.43 -27.18
C TRP A 362 -10.82 -6.42 -25.84
N GLY A 363 -11.46 -6.92 -24.80
CA GLY A 363 -10.90 -6.92 -23.45
C GLY A 363 -11.59 -7.91 -22.53
N VAL A 364 -11.19 -7.88 -21.26
CA VAL A 364 -11.68 -8.81 -20.24
C VAL A 364 -12.66 -8.14 -19.28
N THR A 365 -13.50 -8.93 -18.61
CA THR A 365 -14.48 -8.43 -17.64
C THR A 365 -13.86 -7.66 -16.47
N GLY A 366 -12.64 -8.03 -16.06
CA GLY A 366 -11.90 -7.32 -15.01
C GLY A 366 -11.55 -5.87 -15.34
N ASP A 367 -11.68 -5.49 -16.63
CA ASP A 367 -11.38 -4.16 -17.15
C ASP A 367 -12.60 -3.24 -17.21
N LEU A 368 -13.76 -3.74 -16.79
CA LEU A 368 -15.02 -3.00 -16.81
C LEU A 368 -15.28 -2.33 -15.46
N TRP A 369 -15.39 -1.01 -15.49
CA TRP A 369 -15.76 -0.19 -14.34
C TRP A 369 -17.18 0.29 -14.48
N ARG A 370 -18.05 -0.16 -13.58
CA ARG A 370 -19.46 0.22 -13.59
C ARG A 370 -19.63 1.70 -13.29
N GLN A 371 -20.38 2.39 -14.14
CA GLN A 371 -20.73 3.80 -14.00
C GLN A 371 -22.26 3.99 -14.00
N PRO A 372 -22.76 5.17 -13.57
CA PRO A 372 -24.19 5.46 -13.57
C PRO A 372 -24.85 5.36 -14.96
N ASP A 373 -24.09 5.62 -16.02
CA ASP A 373 -24.48 5.68 -17.42
C ASP A 373 -24.00 4.48 -18.27
N GLY A 374 -23.47 3.43 -17.63
CA GLY A 374 -23.01 2.20 -18.29
C GLY A 374 -21.72 1.67 -17.69
N TYR A 375 -20.71 1.46 -18.54
CA TYR A 375 -19.38 1.01 -18.13
C TYR A 375 -18.28 1.91 -18.72
N SER A 376 -17.19 2.06 -17.97
CA SER A 376 -15.90 2.50 -18.50
C SER A 376 -14.97 1.31 -18.68
N TYR A 377 -14.11 1.39 -19.68
CA TYR A 377 -13.25 0.31 -20.11
C TYR A 377 -11.80 0.70 -19.83
N ILE A 378 -11.07 -0.10 -19.05
CA ILE A 378 -9.65 0.15 -18.80
C ILE A 378 -8.83 -0.51 -19.90
N ILE A 379 -7.97 0.28 -20.54
CA ILE A 379 -6.96 -0.22 -21.47
C ILE A 379 -5.74 -0.67 -20.65
N GLY A 380 -5.50 -1.97 -20.62
CA GLY A 380 -4.36 -2.60 -19.95
C GLY A 380 -3.74 -3.74 -20.78
N LYS A 381 -2.92 -4.59 -20.14
CA LYS A 381 -2.18 -5.66 -20.83
C LYS A 381 -3.08 -6.65 -21.56
N ASP A 382 -4.29 -6.87 -21.05
CA ASP A 382 -5.26 -7.85 -21.53
C ASP A 382 -6.28 -7.20 -22.49
N THR A 383 -6.05 -5.93 -22.87
CA THR A 383 -6.83 -5.24 -23.90
C THR A 383 -6.12 -5.37 -25.23
N TRP A 384 -6.88 -5.68 -26.28
CA TRP A 384 -6.43 -5.61 -27.65
C TRP A 384 -6.98 -4.37 -28.32
N MET A 385 -6.14 -3.72 -29.13
CA MET A 385 -6.54 -2.53 -29.87
C MET A 385 -5.77 -2.45 -31.18
N GLU A 386 -6.49 -2.41 -32.30
CA GLU A 386 -5.92 -2.22 -33.64
C GLU A 386 -6.68 -1.13 -34.39
N TRP A 387 -5.98 -0.30 -35.16
CA TRP A 387 -6.61 0.66 -36.06
C TRP A 387 -7.32 -0.07 -37.20
N TRP A 388 -8.61 0.19 -37.38
CA TRP A 388 -9.44 -0.32 -38.47
C TRP A 388 -9.48 0.72 -39.60
N PRO A 389 -8.90 0.44 -40.79
CA PRO A 389 -8.87 1.38 -41.90
C PRO A 389 -10.28 1.68 -42.46
N ASN A 390 -10.54 2.91 -42.86
CA ASN A 390 -11.80 3.23 -43.53
C ASN A 390 -11.83 2.73 -44.99
N GLU A 391 -13.00 2.76 -45.63
CA GLU A 391 -13.18 2.26 -47.00
C GLU A 391 -12.19 2.85 -48.03
N ARG A 392 -11.78 4.11 -47.86
CA ARG A 392 -10.81 4.76 -48.76
C ARG A 392 -9.40 4.27 -48.50
N GLU A 393 -9.04 4.07 -47.24
CA GLU A 393 -7.73 3.58 -46.81
C GLU A 393 -7.56 2.09 -47.18
N CYS A 394 -8.65 1.30 -47.21
CA CYS A 394 -8.65 -0.08 -47.69
C CYS A 394 -8.37 -0.22 -49.20
N GLN A 395 -8.53 0.85 -50.00
CA GLN A 395 -8.16 0.83 -51.42
C GLN A 395 -6.64 0.85 -51.65
N GLN A 396 -5.86 1.15 -50.61
CA GLN A 396 -4.40 1.10 -50.68
C GLN A 396 -3.94 -0.35 -50.58
N ARG A 397 -3.05 -0.77 -51.48
CA ARG A 397 -2.52 -2.15 -51.52
C ARG A 397 -1.93 -2.63 -50.20
N GLU A 398 -1.40 -1.70 -49.40
CA GLU A 398 -0.77 -1.98 -48.11
C GLU A 398 -1.80 -2.38 -47.02
N ASN A 399 -3.05 -1.91 -47.13
CA ASN A 399 -4.10 -2.13 -46.13
C ASN A 399 -5.16 -3.13 -46.58
N GLN A 400 -5.15 -3.54 -47.86
CA GLN A 400 -6.18 -4.39 -48.43
C GLN A 400 -6.31 -5.73 -47.68
N ASP A 401 -5.18 -6.41 -47.46
CA ASP A 401 -5.12 -7.66 -46.67
C ASP A 401 -5.67 -7.45 -45.23
N LEU A 402 -5.39 -6.30 -44.61
CA LEU A 402 -5.81 -6.02 -43.23
C LEU A 402 -7.32 -5.80 -43.14
N CYS A 403 -7.91 -5.11 -44.12
CA CYS A 403 -9.35 -4.90 -44.17
C CYS A 403 -10.09 -6.21 -44.38
N ASP A 404 -9.62 -7.06 -45.32
CA ASP A 404 -10.19 -8.38 -45.56
C ASP A 404 -10.09 -9.28 -44.31
N ASP A 405 -8.96 -9.22 -43.60
CA ASP A 405 -8.78 -9.91 -42.32
C ASP A 405 -9.80 -9.46 -41.25
N PHE A 406 -10.04 -8.15 -41.09
CA PHE A 406 -10.96 -7.66 -40.07
C PHE A 406 -12.43 -7.95 -40.38
N GLU A 407 -12.84 -7.87 -41.65
CA GLU A 407 -14.18 -8.31 -42.05
C GLU A 407 -14.36 -9.81 -41.79
N THR A 408 -13.34 -10.63 -42.12
CA THR A 408 -13.35 -12.07 -41.82
C THR A 408 -13.49 -12.34 -40.31
N VAL A 409 -12.77 -11.59 -39.46
CA VAL A 409 -12.87 -11.71 -38.00
C VAL A 409 -14.26 -11.32 -37.51
N SER A 410 -14.83 -10.23 -38.02
CA SER A 410 -16.18 -9.77 -37.66
C SER A 410 -17.23 -10.81 -38.02
N ASP A 411 -17.22 -11.30 -39.26
CA ASP A 411 -18.20 -12.25 -39.77
C ASP A 411 -18.10 -13.60 -39.04
N ASN A 412 -16.88 -14.08 -38.77
CA ASN A 412 -16.67 -15.36 -38.09
C ASN A 412 -17.19 -15.29 -36.64
N LEU A 413 -16.84 -14.24 -35.90
CA LEU A 413 -17.30 -14.07 -34.52
C LEU A 413 -18.82 -13.85 -34.40
N GLU A 414 -19.44 -13.17 -35.38
CA GLU A 414 -20.89 -12.94 -35.38
C GLU A 414 -21.70 -14.18 -35.76
N ILE A 415 -21.23 -14.96 -36.75
CA ILE A 415 -21.98 -16.08 -37.31
C ILE A 415 -21.66 -17.39 -36.57
N VAL A 416 -20.38 -17.69 -36.37
CA VAL A 416 -19.90 -18.95 -35.80
C VAL A 416 -19.73 -18.83 -34.29
N GLY A 417 -19.36 -17.64 -33.81
CA GLY A 417 -19.02 -17.43 -32.42
C GLY A 417 -17.69 -18.10 -32.04
N CYS A 418 -17.50 -18.32 -30.74
CA CYS A 418 -16.28 -18.95 -30.25
C CYS A 418 -16.45 -20.47 -30.15
N PRO A 419 -15.53 -21.26 -30.74
CA PRO A 419 -15.52 -22.70 -30.51
C PRO A 419 -15.18 -22.99 -29.04
N ASN A 420 -15.91 -23.93 -28.42
CA ASN A 420 -15.72 -24.36 -27.04
C ASN A 420 -14.35 -25.01 -26.78
#